data_AF-A0A5C7PZG8-F1
#
_entry.id   AF-A0A5C7PZG8-F1
#
_cell.length_a   1.000
_cell.length_b   1.000
_cell.length_c   1.000
_cell.angle_alpha   90.00
_cell.angle_beta   90.00
_cell.angle_gamma   90.00
#
_symmetry.space_group_name_H-M   'P 1'
#
loop_
_entity.id
_entity.type
_entity.pdbx_description
1 polymer ?
#
loop_
_entity_poly.entity_id
_entity_poly.type
_entity_poly.pdbx_seq_one_letter_code
_entity_poly.pdbx_strand_id
1 'polypeptide(L)'
;MSVSASFSGVRSLAEIKQLCAEQNVPLDDTRHKRFADDHVLVGDKTRGYALFNTFNGRFFGKTPDGVSYSSDSDTHENEAWFQALLNFFYVK
;
A
#
# COMPACT_ATOMS: atom_id res chain seq x y z
N MET A 1 -22.72 -6.56 -11.98
CA MET A 1 -21.77 -7.69 -11.98
C MET A 1 -20.75 -7.40 -10.88
N SER A 2 -20.88 -8.03 -9.71
CA SER A 2 -19.89 -7.89 -8.65
C SER A 2 -18.76 -8.87 -8.92
N VAL A 3 -17.61 -8.36 -9.36
CA VAL A 3 -16.38 -9.16 -9.42
C VAL A 3 -15.90 -9.25 -7.97
N SER A 4 -16.08 -10.42 -7.35
CA SER A 4 -15.46 -10.76 -6.08
C SER A 4 -13.96 -10.86 -6.29
N ALA A 5 -13.25 -9.74 -6.12
CA ALA A 5 -11.81 -9.70 -6.09
C ALA A 5 -11.32 -10.68 -5.02
N SER A 6 -10.71 -11.77 -5.44
CA SER A 6 -10.14 -12.76 -4.52
C SER A 6 -8.77 -12.23 -4.09
N PHE A 7 -8.56 -12.01 -2.80
CA PHE A 7 -7.25 -11.65 -2.26
C PHE A 7 -6.27 -12.80 -2.53
N SER A 8 -5.52 -12.70 -3.63
CA SER A 8 -4.66 -13.76 -4.15
C SER A 8 -3.25 -13.77 -3.52
N GLY A 9 -3.06 -12.99 -2.45
CA GLY A 9 -1.81 -12.89 -1.71
C GLY A 9 -1.13 -11.53 -1.84
N VAL A 10 -0.11 -11.33 -1.02
CA VAL A 10 0.69 -10.09 -0.95
C VAL A 10 1.43 -9.86 -2.28
N ARG A 11 1.32 -8.65 -2.84
CA ARG A 11 2.13 -8.24 -3.99
C ARG A 11 3.61 -8.10 -3.61
N SER A 12 4.48 -8.59 -4.48
CA SER A 12 5.93 -8.42 -4.41
C SER A 12 6.33 -6.97 -4.65
N LEU A 13 7.55 -6.60 -4.22
CA LEU A 13 8.08 -5.26 -4.48
C LEU A 13 8.16 -4.93 -5.98
N ALA A 14 8.41 -5.92 -6.84
CA ALA A 14 8.41 -5.73 -8.29
C ALA A 14 7.02 -5.37 -8.82
N GLU A 15 5.98 -6.07 -8.36
CA GLU A 15 4.58 -5.77 -8.71
C GLU A 15 4.17 -4.38 -8.21
N ILE A 16 4.55 -4.01 -6.97
CA ILE A 16 4.28 -2.66 -6.43
C ILE A 16 4.96 -1.57 -7.25
N LYS A 17 6.23 -1.77 -7.64
CA LYS A 17 6.96 -0.84 -8.52
C LYS A 17 6.25 -0.63 -9.85
N GLN A 18 5.80 -1.72 -10.47
CA GLN A 18 5.09 -1.67 -11.73
C GLN A 18 3.77 -0.89 -11.59
N LEU A 19 2.96 -1.20 -10.58
CA LEU A 19 1.69 -0.51 -10.34
C LEU A 19 1.88 0.98 -10.06
N CYS A 20 2.89 1.34 -9.26
CA CYS A 20 3.22 2.74 -9.00
C CYS A 20 3.57 3.48 -10.29
N ALA A 21 4.34 2.85 -11.19
CA ALA A 21 4.67 3.43 -12.49
C ALA A 21 3.44 3.57 -13.41
N GLU A 22 2.59 2.55 -13.48
CA GLU A 22 1.37 2.55 -14.29
C GLU A 22 0.35 3.60 -13.84
N GLN A 23 0.22 3.80 -12.52
CA GLN A 23 -0.75 4.71 -11.91
C GLN A 23 -0.19 6.09 -11.60
N ASN A 24 1.07 6.36 -11.97
CA ASN A 24 1.79 7.60 -11.64
C ASN A 24 1.77 7.93 -10.13
N VAL A 25 1.89 6.90 -9.30
CA VAL A 25 1.97 7.01 -7.83
C VAL A 25 3.44 7.07 -7.42
N PRO A 26 3.87 8.06 -6.62
CA PRO A 26 5.24 8.12 -6.14
C PRO A 26 5.61 6.87 -5.31
N LEU A 27 6.85 6.39 -5.48
CA LEU A 27 7.40 5.29 -4.71
C LEU A 27 8.81 5.66 -4.22
N ASP A 28 9.05 5.54 -2.92
CA ASP A 28 10.37 5.66 -2.31
C ASP A 28 10.79 4.31 -1.70
N ASP A 29 11.75 3.65 -2.37
CA ASP A 29 12.38 2.40 -1.94
C ASP A 29 13.82 2.61 -1.46
N THR A 30 14.21 3.86 -1.13
CA THR A 30 15.58 4.21 -0.73
C THR A 30 16.02 3.44 0.51
N ARG A 31 15.11 3.28 1.49
CA ARG A 31 15.41 2.55 2.72
C ARG A 31 15.69 1.07 2.46
N HIS A 32 14.86 0.47 1.61
CA HIS A 32 15.03 -0.89 1.16
C HIS A 32 16.36 -1.12 0.46
N LYS A 33 16.75 -0.21 -0.43
CA LYS A 33 18.04 -0.31 -1.17
C LYS A 33 19.27 -0.05 -0.32
N ARG A 34 19.21 0.86 0.66
CA ARG A 34 20.41 1.37 1.36
C ARG A 34 20.63 0.78 2.74
N PHE A 35 19.58 0.33 3.41
CA PHE A 35 19.65 -0.08 4.82
C PHE A 35 19.14 -1.51 5.07
N ALA A 36 18.86 -2.27 4.00
CA ALA A 36 18.22 -3.59 4.09
C ALA A 36 16.92 -3.56 4.92
N ASP A 37 16.18 -2.45 4.83
CA ASP A 37 14.89 -2.25 5.48
C ASP A 37 13.79 -2.88 4.62
N ASP A 38 12.84 -3.60 5.21
CA ASP A 38 11.76 -4.22 4.43
C ASP A 38 10.68 -3.21 4.00
N HIS A 39 10.77 -1.96 4.41
CA HIS A 39 9.76 -0.94 4.14
C HIS A 39 10.00 -0.13 2.87
N VAL A 40 8.93 0.07 2.10
CA VAL A 40 8.85 1.02 0.98
C VAL A 40 7.68 1.97 1.17
N LEU A 41 7.84 3.23 0.78
CA LEU A 41 6.80 4.24 0.88
C LEU A 41 6.11 4.41 -0.47
N VAL A 42 4.80 4.16 -0.50
CA VAL A 42 3.91 4.39 -1.65
C VAL A 42 3.09 5.66 -1.38
N GLY A 43 3.03 6.57 -2.34
CA GLY A 43 2.43 7.90 -2.19
C GLY A 43 3.42 8.94 -1.67
N ASP A 44 2.94 9.96 -0.99
CA ASP A 44 3.81 11.01 -0.45
C ASP A 44 3.30 11.54 0.89
N LYS A 45 4.20 12.13 1.68
CA LYS A 45 3.87 12.56 3.04
C LYS A 45 2.91 13.75 3.11
N THR A 46 2.64 14.46 2.00
CA THR A 46 1.74 15.63 1.97
C THR A 46 0.34 15.28 1.48
N ARG A 47 0.21 14.28 0.59
CA ARG A 47 -1.06 13.77 0.02
C ARG A 47 -1.45 12.40 0.54
N GLY A 48 -0.78 11.95 1.60
CA GLY A 48 -1.00 10.65 2.21
C GLY A 48 -0.13 9.56 1.60
N TYR A 49 0.25 8.62 2.46
CA TYR A 49 1.20 7.56 2.11
C TYR A 49 0.84 6.26 2.80
N ALA A 50 1.27 5.16 2.21
CA ALA A 50 1.33 3.85 2.81
C ALA A 50 2.79 3.38 2.85
N LEU A 51 3.28 3.05 4.05
CA LEU A 51 4.53 2.33 4.24
C LEU A 51 4.24 0.83 4.19
N PHE A 52 4.62 0.19 3.09
CA PHE A 52 4.41 -1.23 2.84
C PHE A 52 5.64 -2.04 3.25
N ASN A 53 5.43 -3.07 4.06
CA ASN A 53 6.46 -4.01 4.47
C ASN A 53 6.51 -5.18 3.48
N THR A 54 7.60 -5.28 2.74
CA THR A 54 7.80 -6.29 1.69
C THR A 54 8.04 -7.70 2.23
N PHE A 55 8.39 -7.85 3.51
CA PHE A 55 8.62 -9.15 4.15
C PHE A 55 7.32 -9.84 4.60
N ASN A 56 6.39 -9.09 5.21
CA ASN A 56 5.15 -9.66 5.75
C ASN A 56 3.87 -9.15 5.06
N GLY A 57 4.01 -8.22 4.12
CA GLY A 57 2.91 -7.66 3.34
C GLY A 57 2.01 -6.67 4.09
N ARG A 58 2.30 -6.35 5.34
CA ARG A 58 1.49 -5.38 6.10
C ARG A 58 1.82 -3.97 5.62
N PHE A 59 0.85 -3.07 5.72
CA PHE A 59 1.10 -1.64 5.51
C PHE A 59 0.53 -0.81 6.64
N PHE A 60 1.10 0.37 6.83
CA PHE A 60 0.55 1.41 7.68
C PHE A 60 0.78 2.75 7.04
N GLY A 61 -0.05 3.73 7.36
CA GLY A 61 -0.04 4.97 6.62
C GLY A 61 -0.75 6.10 7.32
N LYS A 62 -0.79 7.21 6.61
CA LYS A 62 -1.49 8.41 7.04
C LYS A 62 -2.20 9.03 5.84
N THR A 63 -3.45 9.41 6.02
CA THR A 63 -4.25 10.15 5.03
C THR A 63 -3.84 11.63 5.00
N PRO A 64 -4.24 12.42 3.98
CA PRO A 64 -3.93 13.85 3.91
C PRO A 64 -4.41 14.67 5.12
N ASP A 65 -5.58 14.33 5.67
CA ASP A 65 -6.19 14.97 6.84
C ASP A 65 -5.60 14.48 8.16
N GLY A 66 -4.72 13.49 8.10
CA GLY A 66 -3.89 13.06 9.20
C GLY A 66 -4.41 11.88 10.01
N VAL A 67 -5.40 11.16 9.49
CA VAL A 67 -5.86 9.89 10.03
C VAL A 67 -4.79 8.82 9.80
N SER A 68 -4.40 8.14 10.87
CA SER A 68 -3.43 7.03 10.79
C SER A 68 -4.18 5.72 10.63
N TYR A 69 -3.67 4.83 9.79
CA TYR A 69 -4.28 3.53 9.50
C TYR A 69 -3.22 2.44 9.36
N SER A 70 -3.65 1.19 9.50
CA SER A 70 -2.86 -0.01 9.25
C SER A 70 -3.70 -1.01 8.46
N SER A 71 -3.06 -1.98 7.83
CA SER A 71 -3.70 -3.01 6.99
C SER A 71 -4.70 -3.90 7.75
N ASP A 72 -4.70 -3.83 9.09
CA ASP A 72 -5.60 -4.52 10.02
C ASP A 72 -6.59 -3.56 10.72
N SER A 73 -6.77 -2.34 10.19
CA SER A 73 -7.70 -1.38 10.77
C SER A 73 -9.15 -1.72 10.42
N ASP A 74 -9.86 -2.33 11.36
CA ASP A 74 -11.30 -2.61 11.25
C ASP A 74 -12.14 -1.32 11.09
N THR A 75 -11.66 -0.21 11.66
CA THR A 75 -12.36 1.09 11.63
C THR A 75 -12.60 1.60 10.20
N HIS A 76 -11.67 1.31 9.28
CA HIS A 76 -11.70 1.84 7.91
C HIS A 76 -12.03 0.76 6.88
N GLU A 77 -12.31 -0.47 7.31
CA GLU A 77 -12.45 -1.63 6.41
C GLU A 77 -13.49 -1.40 5.32
N ASN A 78 -14.57 -0.68 5.61
CA ASN A 78 -15.67 -0.45 4.66
C ASN A 78 -15.51 0.84 3.84
N GLU A 79 -14.44 1.61 4.06
CA GLU A 79 -14.21 2.87 3.36
C GLU A 79 -13.60 2.64 1.98
N ALA A 80 -14.14 3.34 0.97
CA ALA A 80 -13.74 3.13 -0.42
C ALA A 80 -12.24 3.37 -0.68
N TRP A 81 -11.64 4.35 0.00
CA TRP A 81 -10.20 4.62 -0.11
C TRP A 81 -9.35 3.50 0.51
N PHE A 82 -9.81 2.92 1.62
CA PHE A 82 -9.10 1.83 2.28
C PHE A 82 -9.23 0.53 1.48
N GLN A 83 -10.42 0.26 0.93
CA GLN A 83 -10.64 -0.82 -0.03
C GLN A 83 -9.77 -0.66 -1.28
N ALA A 84 -9.55 0.57 -1.77
CA ALA A 84 -8.62 0.81 -2.87
C ALA A 84 -7.17 0.46 -2.48
N LEU A 85 -6.74 0.75 -1.25
CA LEU A 85 -5.42 0.33 -0.75
C LEU A 85 -5.31 -1.19 -0.62
N LEU A 86 -6.33 -1.86 -0.06
CA LEU A 86 -6.36 -3.32 0.03
C LEU A 86 -6.29 -3.96 -1.36
N ASN A 87 -7.05 -3.44 -2.33
CA ASN A 87 -6.98 -3.89 -3.72
C ASN A 87 -5.60 -3.65 -4.33
N PHE A 88 -5.00 -2.48 -4.07
CA PHE A 88 -3.66 -2.14 -4.56
C PHE A 88 -2.60 -3.13 -4.05
N PHE A 89 -2.63 -3.50 -2.76
CA PHE A 89 -1.60 -4.34 -2.15
C PHE A 89 -1.87 -5.86 -2.23
N TYR A 90 -3.12 -6.30 -2.34
CA TYR A 90 -3.50 -7.71 -2.08
C TYR A 90 -4.34 -8.39 -3.18
N VAL A 91 -4.85 -7.66 -4.16
CA VAL A 91 -5.60 -8.24 -5.29
C VAL A 91 -4.69 -8.24 -6.50
N LYS A 92 -4.49 -9.37 -7.17
CA LYS A 92 -3.64 -9.50 -8.37
C LYS A 92 -4.44 -9.44 -9.66
#